data_AF-A0A952EBK2-F1
#
_entry.id   AF-A0A952EBK2-F1
#
_cell.length_a   1.000
_cell.length_b   1.000
_cell.length_c   1.000
_cell.angle_alpha   90.00
_cell.angle_beta   90.00
_cell.angle_gamma   90.00
#
_symmetry.space_group_name_H-M   'P 1'
#
loop_
_entity.id
_entity.type
_entity.pdbx_description
1 polymer ?
#
loop_
_entity_poly.entity_id
_entity_poly.type
_entity_poly.pdbx_seq_one_letter_code
_entity_poly.pdbx_strand_id
1 'polypeptide(L)'
;MPTKPSKTLQTFDNPHPQRDYIIAIEIPEFTCLCPKTGQPDFATLYLQYVPDRTCIELKSLKLYFWSYREQGAFHEDVTNAILDDLVAATQPRYMRLRAKFHVRGGLYTTVFAEHRAPGWTPPPPPPDYLPHWSPSPGSMGPSEAAAPAAAAPGAQPAGPQHVRGTADSQTAAPAPAHSEADEPVDHAVFIGVDLGTTGCRTAAVNRKGDLLAHAEAITPAPLRNQDQVTQDPTQWWRALNTSLSALLTKIDAGRVRAIAVDGTSGTLLLCDETGRPITPALMYNDGRALAQAELIAEHAGPHCGAQGPSSSLAKLLWLQEKHMDTKARYALHQADWIVGRLTGLWGYSDYNNCLKLGFDPQALQWPQWLVQLGANTRLMPTVYAPGQEIGRIRRKVAESFGLPADTQVVAGTTDGVAAFMAAGAHSPGQAVTSLGTTLGLKLVSNTPVFSPQHGVYSHRLGRLWLAGGNSNAGGATLLQYFDTAQMRELTPQLDPENFTRLDYYPLPQIGERFPVNDPKMAPRLEPLPADSVTFFQGMLEGIAHIEAKGYQLLAQLGAPALTQVLTTGGGSVNPAWLRIRERILGVETKTARVGMAAYGTALLAAGVVAKAFATHERTGTGG
;
A
#
# COMPACT_ATOMS: atom_id res chain seq x y z
N MET A 1 -20.84 39.24 -8.46
CA MET A 1 -22.11 38.55 -8.14
C MET A 1 -21.79 37.12 -7.73
N PRO A 2 -22.47 36.53 -6.72
CA PRO A 2 -22.29 35.13 -6.38
C PRO A 2 -22.75 34.23 -7.55
N THR A 3 -21.99 33.18 -7.84
CA THR A 3 -22.36 32.15 -8.83
C THR A 3 -23.64 31.45 -8.41
N LYS A 4 -24.58 31.25 -9.36
CA LYS A 4 -25.86 30.57 -9.15
C LYS A 4 -25.89 29.24 -9.91
N PRO A 5 -26.63 28.21 -9.45
CA PRO A 5 -26.85 26.99 -10.22
C PRO A 5 -27.51 27.32 -11.57
N SER A 6 -27.17 26.55 -12.60
CA SER A 6 -27.66 26.78 -13.97
C SER A 6 -27.71 25.47 -14.74
N LYS A 7 -28.81 25.21 -15.46
CA LYS A 7 -28.92 24.07 -16.40
C LYS A 7 -28.21 24.32 -17.74
N THR A 8 -27.68 25.53 -17.96
CA THR A 8 -26.97 25.87 -19.20
C THR A 8 -25.55 25.34 -19.18
N LEU A 9 -25.26 24.38 -20.05
CA LEU A 9 -23.92 23.89 -20.33
C LEU A 9 -23.24 24.77 -21.38
N GLN A 10 -21.97 25.07 -21.16
CA GLN A 10 -21.11 25.78 -22.11
C GLN A 10 -20.05 24.83 -22.64
N THR A 11 -19.61 25.08 -23.86
CA THR A 11 -18.55 24.31 -24.51
C THR A 11 -17.46 25.24 -25.04
N PHE A 12 -16.30 24.65 -25.31
CA PHE A 12 -15.20 25.29 -26.01
C PHE A 12 -14.66 24.37 -27.10
N ASP A 13 -13.95 24.92 -28.07
CA ASP A 13 -13.42 24.14 -29.19
C ASP A 13 -12.45 23.05 -28.69
N ASN A 14 -12.59 21.84 -29.24
CA ASN A 14 -11.63 20.77 -29.01
C ASN A 14 -10.26 21.21 -29.58
N PRO A 15 -9.19 21.30 -28.76
CA PRO A 15 -7.87 21.72 -29.23
C PRO A 15 -7.19 20.71 -30.17
N HIS A 16 -7.68 19.46 -30.18
CA HIS A 16 -7.10 18.36 -30.96
C HIS A 16 -8.19 17.50 -31.64
N PRO A 17 -9.01 18.05 -32.56
CA PRO A 17 -10.16 17.34 -33.14
C PRO A 17 -9.77 16.19 -34.09
N GLN A 18 -8.49 16.16 -34.50
CA GLN A 18 -7.94 15.17 -35.42
C GLN A 18 -7.54 13.84 -34.75
N ARG A 19 -7.57 13.75 -33.41
CA ARG A 19 -7.20 12.53 -32.69
C ARG A 19 -8.24 12.19 -31.63
N ASP A 20 -8.47 10.91 -31.41
CA ASP A 20 -9.24 10.46 -30.25
C ASP A 20 -8.39 10.58 -28.99
N TYR A 21 -8.97 11.15 -27.94
CA TYR A 21 -8.41 11.15 -26.59
C TYR A 21 -9.56 11.13 -25.59
N ILE A 22 -9.31 10.60 -24.39
CA ILE A 22 -10.32 10.47 -23.34
C ILE A 22 -10.18 11.62 -22.36
N ILE A 23 -11.28 12.33 -22.10
CA ILE A 23 -11.43 13.24 -20.98
C ILE A 23 -12.18 12.48 -19.87
N ALA A 24 -11.55 12.37 -18.69
CA ALA A 24 -12.14 11.74 -17.51
C ALA A 24 -12.30 12.77 -16.40
N ILE A 25 -13.53 12.91 -15.89
CA ILE A 25 -13.89 13.87 -14.85
C ILE A 25 -14.58 13.11 -13.72
N GLU A 26 -14.07 13.30 -12.50
CA GLU A 26 -14.69 12.81 -11.28
C GLU A 26 -15.41 13.95 -10.57
N ILE A 27 -16.67 13.71 -10.20
CA ILE A 27 -17.52 14.66 -9.49
C ILE A 27 -17.92 14.00 -8.16
N PRO A 28 -17.15 14.21 -7.08
CA PRO A 28 -17.33 13.51 -5.81
C PRO A 28 -18.58 13.93 -5.04
N GLU A 29 -19.15 15.10 -5.37
CA GLU A 29 -20.24 15.74 -4.60
C GLU A 29 -21.47 16.01 -5.48
N PHE A 30 -22.05 14.97 -6.10
CA PHE A 30 -23.35 15.10 -6.73
C PHE A 30 -24.46 14.84 -5.70
N THR A 31 -25.53 15.64 -5.76
CA THR A 31 -26.73 15.37 -4.96
C THR A 31 -27.99 15.81 -5.68
N CYS A 32 -29.07 15.05 -5.45
CA CYS A 32 -30.43 15.33 -5.89
C CYS A 32 -31.42 14.90 -4.80
N LEU A 33 -32.70 15.19 -4.95
CA LEU A 33 -33.72 14.74 -4.01
C LEU A 33 -34.35 13.44 -4.47
N CYS A 34 -34.75 12.63 -3.50
CA CYS A 34 -35.62 11.51 -3.76
C CYS A 34 -37.03 12.00 -4.11
N PRO A 35 -37.61 11.58 -5.25
CA PRO A 35 -38.95 12.00 -5.64
C PRO A 35 -40.06 11.45 -4.72
N LYS A 36 -39.76 10.44 -3.88
CA LYS A 36 -40.72 9.82 -2.96
C LYS A 36 -40.66 10.37 -1.55
N THR A 37 -39.46 10.64 -1.03
CA THR A 37 -39.26 10.99 0.39
C THR A 37 -38.77 12.42 0.59
N GLY A 38 -38.33 13.11 -0.47
CA GLY A 38 -37.71 14.43 -0.39
C GLY A 38 -36.33 14.44 0.29
N GLN A 39 -35.81 13.27 0.71
CA GLN A 39 -34.47 13.17 1.28
C GLN A 39 -33.39 13.31 0.20
N PRO A 40 -32.23 13.90 0.53
CA PRO A 40 -31.12 14.02 -0.41
C PRO A 40 -30.51 12.63 -0.69
N ASP A 41 -30.32 12.36 -1.98
CA ASP A 41 -29.47 11.30 -2.48
C ASP A 41 -28.11 11.89 -2.84
N PHE A 42 -27.05 11.18 -2.50
CA PHE A 42 -25.67 11.58 -2.80
C PHE A 42 -25.05 10.57 -3.76
N ALA A 43 -24.21 11.04 -4.68
CA ALA A 43 -23.48 10.19 -5.59
C ALA A 43 -22.09 10.75 -5.92
N THR A 44 -21.18 9.84 -6.27
CA THR A 44 -19.99 10.19 -7.05
C THR A 44 -20.29 9.89 -8.52
N LEU A 45 -20.14 10.89 -9.38
CA LEU A 45 -20.26 10.72 -10.83
C LEU A 45 -18.87 10.59 -11.46
N TYR A 46 -18.73 9.62 -12.36
CA TYR A 46 -17.55 9.44 -13.19
C TYR A 46 -17.97 9.62 -14.64
N LEU A 47 -17.55 10.74 -15.24
CA LEU A 47 -17.79 11.07 -16.63
C LEU A 47 -16.53 10.75 -17.44
N GLN A 48 -16.67 9.97 -18.50
CA GLN A 48 -15.62 9.71 -19.47
C GLN A 48 -16.16 9.98 -20.87
N TYR A 49 -15.45 10.75 -21.69
CA TYR A 49 -15.88 10.98 -23.05
C TYR A 49 -14.72 11.25 -24.01
N VAL A 50 -14.95 10.93 -25.28
CA VAL A 50 -14.09 11.27 -26.42
C VAL A 50 -14.75 12.44 -27.15
N PRO A 51 -14.19 13.67 -27.07
CA PRO A 51 -14.77 14.82 -27.74
C PRO A 51 -14.68 14.69 -29.26
N ASP A 52 -15.67 15.22 -29.98
CA ASP A 52 -15.53 15.46 -31.42
C ASP A 52 -15.00 16.88 -31.68
N ARG A 53 -15.89 17.86 -31.93
CA ARG A 53 -15.49 19.25 -32.19
C ARG A 53 -15.41 20.13 -30.96
N THR A 54 -16.12 19.78 -29.88
CA THR A 54 -16.20 20.62 -28.69
C THR A 54 -15.95 19.81 -27.41
N CYS A 55 -15.49 20.50 -26.38
CA CYS A 55 -15.31 19.99 -25.03
C CYS A 55 -16.24 20.71 -24.05
N ILE A 56 -16.60 20.03 -22.97
CA ILE A 56 -17.43 20.61 -21.92
C ILE A 56 -16.61 21.63 -21.10
N GLU A 57 -17.16 22.82 -20.86
CA GLU A 57 -16.52 23.84 -20.03
C GLU A 57 -16.79 23.54 -18.54
N LEU A 58 -15.72 23.39 -17.75
CA LEU A 58 -15.77 22.84 -16.40
C LEU A 58 -16.60 23.69 -15.42
N LYS A 59 -16.60 25.01 -15.55
CA LYS A 59 -17.37 25.88 -14.66
C LYS A 59 -18.87 25.69 -14.91
N SER A 60 -19.31 25.67 -16.15
CA SER A 60 -20.71 25.43 -16.53
C SER A 60 -21.17 24.05 -16.10
N LEU A 61 -20.31 23.03 -16.24
CA LEU A 61 -20.56 21.66 -15.78
C LEU A 61 -20.77 21.59 -14.26
N LYS A 62 -19.95 22.31 -13.49
CA LYS A 62 -20.12 22.44 -12.04
C LYS A 62 -21.46 23.09 -11.66
N LEU A 63 -21.84 24.17 -12.34
CA LEU A 63 -23.12 24.86 -12.09
C LEU A 63 -24.33 24.02 -12.50
N TYR A 64 -24.16 23.19 -13.53
CA TYR A 64 -25.15 22.21 -13.98
C TYR A 64 -25.40 21.12 -12.96
N PHE A 65 -24.36 20.50 -12.39
CA PHE A 65 -24.58 19.53 -11.31
C PHE A 65 -25.17 20.16 -10.05
N TRP A 66 -24.79 21.40 -9.73
CA TRP A 66 -25.42 22.14 -8.63
C TRP A 66 -26.93 22.35 -8.86
N SER A 67 -27.40 22.44 -10.10
CA SER A 67 -28.84 22.60 -10.36
C SER A 67 -29.72 21.42 -9.91
N TYR A 68 -29.14 20.25 -9.64
CA TYR A 68 -29.89 19.05 -9.24
C TYR A 68 -30.19 18.97 -7.74
N ARG A 69 -29.55 19.80 -6.90
CA ARG A 69 -29.62 19.65 -5.42
C ARG A 69 -31.04 19.59 -4.87
N GLU A 70 -31.93 20.40 -5.44
CA GLU A 70 -33.33 20.51 -5.03
C GLU A 70 -34.30 19.81 -6.01
N GLN A 71 -33.77 19.00 -6.93
CA GLN A 71 -34.56 18.32 -7.96
C GLN A 71 -34.86 16.88 -7.56
N GLY A 72 -36.14 16.51 -7.51
CA GLY A 72 -36.59 15.14 -7.32
C GLY A 72 -36.37 14.29 -8.57
N ALA A 73 -35.56 13.22 -8.49
CA ALA A 73 -35.36 12.30 -9.61
C ALA A 73 -34.95 10.89 -9.14
N PHE A 74 -35.35 9.86 -9.90
CA PHE A 74 -34.85 8.50 -9.67
C PHE A 74 -33.39 8.39 -10.12
N HIS A 75 -32.62 7.47 -9.52
CA HIS A 75 -31.19 7.30 -9.81
C HIS A 75 -30.94 6.99 -11.29
N GLU A 76 -31.79 6.16 -11.88
CA GLU A 76 -31.75 5.78 -13.28
C GLU A 76 -32.05 6.96 -14.19
N ASP A 77 -33.14 7.68 -13.90
CA ASP A 77 -33.63 8.81 -14.68
C ASP A 77 -32.62 9.96 -14.68
N VAL A 78 -32.12 10.35 -13.51
CA VAL A 78 -31.16 11.46 -13.39
C VAL A 78 -29.84 11.15 -14.10
N THR A 79 -29.39 9.89 -14.08
CA THR A 79 -28.15 9.49 -14.76
C THR A 79 -28.31 9.58 -16.28
N ASN A 80 -29.44 9.11 -16.82
CA ASN A 80 -29.70 9.18 -18.26
C ASN A 80 -29.92 10.64 -18.71
N ALA A 81 -30.70 11.42 -17.97
CA ALA A 81 -30.92 12.84 -18.28
C ALA A 81 -29.62 13.64 -18.31
N ILE A 82 -28.71 13.39 -17.36
CA ILE A 82 -27.38 14.03 -17.36
C ILE A 82 -26.59 13.62 -18.61
N LEU A 83 -26.59 12.34 -18.99
CA LEU A 83 -25.91 11.90 -20.19
C LEU A 83 -26.48 12.58 -21.43
N ASP A 84 -27.80 12.61 -21.59
CA ASP A 84 -28.48 13.19 -22.74
C ASP A 84 -28.16 14.69 -22.89
N ASP A 85 -28.20 15.44 -21.80
CA ASP A 85 -27.86 16.87 -21.80
C ASP A 85 -26.40 17.11 -22.20
N LEU A 86 -25.46 16.29 -21.68
CA LEU A 86 -24.04 16.40 -22.01
C LEU A 86 -23.77 16.01 -23.48
N VAL A 87 -24.45 14.99 -23.98
CA VAL A 87 -24.38 14.57 -25.39
C VAL A 87 -24.93 15.68 -26.30
N ALA A 88 -26.08 16.26 -25.94
CA ALA A 88 -26.66 17.37 -26.69
C ALA A 88 -25.73 18.59 -26.73
N ALA A 89 -25.04 18.88 -25.62
CA ALA A 89 -24.12 20.00 -25.52
C ALA A 89 -22.81 19.78 -26.30
N THR A 90 -22.26 18.56 -26.29
CA THR A 90 -20.89 18.31 -26.78
C THR A 90 -20.79 17.53 -28.09
N GLN A 91 -21.85 16.82 -28.48
CA GLN A 91 -21.89 15.89 -29.62
C GLN A 91 -20.63 14.99 -29.68
N PRO A 92 -20.36 14.22 -28.61
CA PRO A 92 -19.11 13.48 -28.47
C PRO A 92 -19.11 12.24 -29.37
N ARG A 93 -17.91 11.74 -29.71
CA ARG A 93 -17.77 10.45 -30.41
C ARG A 93 -18.19 9.28 -29.52
N TYR A 94 -17.89 9.40 -28.23
CA TYR A 94 -18.29 8.48 -27.18
C TYR A 94 -18.44 9.22 -25.86
N MET A 95 -19.44 8.85 -25.06
CA MET A 95 -19.57 9.33 -23.69
C MET A 95 -20.16 8.25 -22.80
N ARG A 96 -19.64 8.15 -21.58
CA ARG A 96 -20.15 7.28 -20.53
C ARG A 96 -20.25 8.06 -19.24
N LEU A 97 -21.41 7.91 -18.59
CA LEU A 97 -21.61 8.35 -17.23
C LEU A 97 -21.81 7.13 -16.34
N ARG A 98 -21.01 7.04 -15.27
CA ARG A 98 -21.23 6.13 -14.16
C ARG A 98 -21.63 6.95 -12.95
N ALA A 99 -22.87 6.79 -12.48
CA ALA A 99 -23.35 7.40 -11.25
C ALA A 99 -23.34 6.35 -10.13
N LYS A 100 -22.48 6.54 -9.13
CA LYS A 100 -22.39 5.66 -7.95
C LYS A 100 -23.09 6.35 -6.78
N PHE A 101 -24.33 5.99 -6.52
CA PHE A 101 -25.11 6.53 -5.42
C PHE A 101 -24.66 5.91 -4.08
N HIS A 102 -24.77 6.71 -3.02
CA HIS A 102 -24.54 6.28 -1.64
C HIS A 102 -25.62 5.28 -1.20
N VAL A 103 -25.35 4.60 -0.09
CA VAL A 103 -26.25 3.58 0.45
C VAL A 103 -27.62 4.19 0.78
N ARG A 104 -28.68 3.51 0.36
CA ARG A 104 -30.06 3.87 0.71
C ARG A 104 -30.82 2.63 1.14
N GLY A 105 -31.32 2.62 2.37
CA GLY A 105 -32.03 1.46 2.92
C GLY A 105 -31.19 0.17 2.89
N GLY A 106 -29.86 0.28 3.00
CA GLY A 106 -28.93 -0.84 2.89
C GLY A 106 -28.58 -1.27 1.46
N LEU A 107 -29.13 -0.62 0.43
CA LEU A 107 -28.89 -0.93 -0.98
C LEU A 107 -27.95 0.10 -1.62
N TYR A 108 -27.05 -0.39 -2.48
CA TYR A 108 -26.19 0.45 -3.32
C TYR A 108 -26.70 0.43 -4.76
N THR A 109 -26.80 1.60 -5.37
CA THR A 109 -27.19 1.73 -6.78
C THR A 109 -26.01 2.30 -7.56
N THR A 110 -25.63 1.63 -8.66
CA THR A 110 -24.70 2.19 -9.64
C THR A 110 -25.34 2.12 -11.01
N VAL A 111 -25.56 3.27 -11.63
CA VAL A 111 -26.16 3.38 -12.97
C VAL A 111 -25.05 3.69 -13.98
N PHE A 112 -25.08 2.97 -15.10
CA PHE A 112 -24.22 3.23 -16.26
C PHE A 112 -25.10 3.65 -17.43
N ALA A 113 -24.76 4.78 -18.04
CA ALA A 113 -25.38 5.23 -19.28
C ALA A 113 -24.26 5.53 -20.30
N GLU A 114 -24.48 5.18 -21.56
CA GLU A 114 -23.51 5.37 -22.64
C GLU A 114 -24.14 5.94 -23.91
N HIS A 115 -23.37 6.78 -24.61
CA HIS A 115 -23.67 7.28 -25.95
C HIS A 115 -22.52 6.93 -26.90
N ARG A 116 -22.87 6.55 -28.13
CA ARG A 116 -21.93 6.29 -29.24
C ARG A 116 -22.41 7.01 -30.48
N ALA A 117 -21.52 7.80 -31.09
CA ALA A 117 -21.80 8.40 -32.38
C ALA A 117 -21.96 7.28 -33.45
N PRO A 118 -22.94 7.37 -34.36
CA PRO A 118 -23.10 6.42 -35.44
C PRO A 118 -21.82 6.28 -36.27
N GLY A 119 -21.35 5.05 -36.47
CA GLY A 119 -20.15 4.76 -37.25
C GLY A 119 -18.81 5.00 -36.53
N TRP A 120 -18.82 5.51 -35.30
CA TRP A 120 -17.59 5.56 -34.50
C TRP A 120 -17.31 4.18 -33.90
N THR A 121 -16.13 3.64 -34.22
CA THR A 121 -15.60 2.44 -33.58
C THR A 121 -14.56 2.86 -32.55
N PRO A 122 -14.59 2.31 -31.33
CA PRO A 122 -13.57 2.60 -30.35
C PRO A 122 -12.20 2.18 -30.92
N PRO A 123 -11.15 3.02 -30.77
CA PRO A 123 -9.81 2.56 -31.10
C PRO A 123 -9.50 1.29 -30.29
N PRO A 124 -8.72 0.34 -30.85
CA PRO A 124 -8.29 -0.82 -30.08
C PRO A 124 -7.66 -0.31 -28.78
N PRO A 125 -7.99 -0.91 -27.63
CA PRO A 125 -7.50 -0.44 -26.35
C PRO A 125 -5.97 -0.37 -26.43
N PRO A 126 -5.34 0.76 -26.06
CA PRO A 126 -3.89 0.77 -25.91
C PRO A 126 -3.51 -0.34 -24.92
N PRO A 127 -2.37 -1.03 -25.10
CA PRO A 127 -2.04 -2.25 -24.37
C PRO A 127 -2.15 -2.18 -22.83
N ASP A 128 -2.12 -0.97 -22.25
CA ASP A 128 -1.93 -0.74 -20.81
C ASP A 128 -2.99 0.16 -20.13
N TYR A 129 -4.24 0.26 -20.62
CA TYR A 129 -5.34 0.92 -19.87
C TYR A 129 -6.58 0.03 -19.76
N LEU A 130 -7.23 0.08 -18.60
CA LEU A 130 -8.14 -0.94 -18.08
C LEU A 130 -9.52 -0.34 -17.68
N PRO A 131 -10.55 -1.11 -17.23
CA PRO A 131 -10.85 -2.55 -17.32
C PRO A 131 -12.05 -2.84 -18.27
N HIS A 132 -12.06 -4.03 -18.87
CA HIS A 132 -13.16 -4.69 -19.62
C HIS A 132 -14.17 -3.78 -20.33
N TRP A 133 -13.79 -3.34 -21.53
CA TRP A 133 -14.71 -3.07 -22.64
C TRP A 133 -14.92 -4.38 -23.42
N SER A 134 -16.16 -4.86 -23.53
CA SER A 134 -16.53 -5.92 -24.49
C SER A 134 -17.91 -5.59 -25.06
N PRO A 135 -17.99 -4.99 -26.26
CA PRO A 135 -19.20 -5.01 -27.06
C PRO A 135 -19.27 -6.39 -27.71
N SER A 136 -20.39 -7.09 -27.56
CA SER A 136 -20.61 -8.38 -28.24
C SER A 136 -20.43 -8.22 -29.75
N PRO A 137 -19.46 -8.91 -30.39
CA PRO A 137 -19.37 -8.93 -31.84
C PRO A 137 -20.30 -10.01 -32.37
N GLY A 138 -21.29 -9.60 -33.15
CA GLY A 138 -21.95 -10.48 -34.10
C GLY A 138 -20.94 -11.03 -35.11
N SER A 139 -21.07 -12.32 -35.38
CA SER A 139 -20.53 -13.10 -36.51
C SER A 139 -19.81 -12.34 -37.63
N MET A 140 -18.57 -12.71 -37.93
CA MET A 140 -18.17 -13.32 -39.22
C MET A 140 -16.65 -13.63 -39.29
N GLY A 141 -16.38 -14.91 -39.56
CA GLY A 141 -15.32 -15.55 -40.37
C GLY A 141 -13.85 -15.07 -40.46
N PRO A 142 -12.89 -15.99 -40.67
CA PRO A 142 -11.45 -15.76 -40.51
C PRO A 142 -10.72 -15.40 -41.81
N SER A 143 -9.56 -14.73 -41.70
CA SER A 143 -8.55 -14.71 -42.78
C SER A 143 -7.12 -14.51 -42.22
N GLU A 144 -6.38 -15.62 -42.29
CA GLU A 144 -4.99 -15.85 -42.73
C GLU A 144 -3.84 -14.82 -42.54
N ALA A 145 -2.82 -15.32 -41.83
CA ALA A 145 -1.41 -15.49 -42.21
C ALA A 145 -0.60 -14.32 -42.80
N ALA A 146 0.52 -13.98 -42.12
CA ALA A 146 1.88 -14.18 -42.65
C ALA A 146 2.98 -13.73 -41.65
N ALA A 147 4.03 -14.53 -41.58
CA ALA A 147 5.38 -14.23 -41.08
C ALA A 147 6.37 -14.82 -42.13
N PRO A 148 7.71 -14.73 -41.98
CA PRO A 148 8.59 -13.67 -41.48
C PRO A 148 9.72 -13.34 -42.51
N ALA A 149 10.67 -12.47 -42.17
CA ALA A 149 11.98 -12.47 -42.85
C ALA A 149 13.14 -12.06 -41.92
N ALA A 150 14.18 -12.91 -41.93
CA ALA A 150 15.53 -12.78 -41.37
C ALA A 150 16.39 -11.73 -42.15
N ALA A 151 17.65 -11.38 -41.89
CA ALA A 151 18.80 -11.96 -41.18
C ALA A 151 19.89 -10.87 -40.94
N ALA A 152 20.89 -11.19 -40.11
CA ALA A 152 22.09 -10.42 -39.68
C ALA A 152 23.25 -10.45 -40.74
N PRO A 153 24.59 -10.28 -40.47
CA PRO A 153 25.38 -9.83 -39.28
C PRO A 153 26.68 -8.99 -39.56
N GLY A 154 27.45 -8.68 -38.50
CA GLY A 154 28.93 -8.50 -38.49
C GLY A 154 29.46 -7.06 -38.56
N ALA A 155 30.58 -6.62 -37.97
CA ALA A 155 31.66 -7.24 -37.18
C ALA A 155 32.52 -6.13 -36.49
N GLN A 156 33.22 -6.50 -35.41
CA GLN A 156 34.43 -5.87 -34.82
C GLN A 156 35.37 -7.06 -34.44
N PRO A 157 36.64 -6.93 -33.99
CA PRO A 157 37.43 -5.74 -33.58
C PRO A 157 38.92 -5.75 -34.04
N ALA A 158 39.69 -4.72 -33.68
CA ALA A 158 41.15 -4.83 -33.44
C ALA A 158 41.67 -3.64 -32.58
N GLY A 159 42.34 -3.95 -31.46
CA GLY A 159 43.38 -3.08 -30.84
C GLY A 159 44.77 -3.46 -31.40
N PRO A 160 45.91 -3.19 -30.73
CA PRO A 160 46.15 -2.59 -29.41
C PRO A 160 47.30 -1.52 -29.40
N GLN A 161 47.63 -0.93 -28.24
CA GLN A 161 48.98 -0.95 -27.62
C GLN A 161 49.22 0.09 -26.49
N HIS A 162 50.02 -0.37 -25.52
CA HIS A 162 50.59 0.22 -24.30
C HIS A 162 51.34 1.56 -24.40
N VAL A 163 51.44 2.30 -23.28
CA VAL A 163 52.72 2.79 -22.67
C VAL A 163 52.57 3.00 -21.13
N ARG A 164 53.65 2.75 -20.39
CA ARG A 164 53.88 2.82 -18.92
C ARG A 164 54.45 4.19 -18.46
N GLY A 165 54.38 4.47 -17.14
CA GLY A 165 55.32 5.29 -16.34
C GLY A 165 54.75 5.58 -14.94
N THR A 166 55.16 4.91 -13.85
CA THR A 166 56.22 5.25 -12.85
C THR A 166 56.15 6.70 -12.34
N ALA A 167 55.59 6.97 -11.15
CA ALA A 167 56.16 6.87 -9.79
C ALA A 167 57.04 8.07 -9.40
N ASP A 168 56.64 8.81 -8.35
CA ASP A 168 57.58 9.47 -7.44
C ASP A 168 56.96 9.76 -6.07
N SER A 169 57.81 9.62 -5.06
CA SER A 169 57.57 9.64 -3.61
C SER A 169 58.20 10.88 -2.97
N GLN A 170 57.55 11.53 -2.01
CA GLN A 170 58.24 12.33 -0.99
C GLN A 170 57.54 12.27 0.38
N THR A 171 58.39 12.21 1.41
CA THR A 171 58.11 11.94 2.82
C THR A 171 58.13 13.20 3.72
N ALA A 172 57.13 13.28 4.60
CA ALA A 172 57.11 13.62 6.04
C ALA A 172 57.79 14.87 6.66
N ALA A 173 57.03 15.62 7.50
CA ALA A 173 57.39 16.14 8.85
C ALA A 173 56.13 16.70 9.59
N PRO A 174 56.12 16.96 10.93
CA PRO A 174 55.00 16.65 11.83
C PRO A 174 54.15 17.84 12.38
N ALA A 175 53.08 17.46 13.09
CA ALA A 175 51.90 18.20 13.57
C ALA A 175 52.12 19.42 14.49
N PRO A 176 51.07 20.24 14.68
CA PRO A 176 50.74 20.80 15.97
C PRO A 176 49.40 20.26 16.52
N ALA A 177 49.39 20.15 17.85
CA ALA A 177 48.32 19.75 18.77
C ALA A 177 46.87 19.88 18.26
N HIS A 178 46.15 18.75 18.34
CA HIS A 178 44.70 18.70 18.24
C HIS A 178 44.06 19.58 19.32
N SER A 179 43.50 20.73 18.91
CA SER A 179 42.31 21.27 19.58
C SER A 179 41.21 20.23 19.52
N GLU A 180 40.37 20.15 20.54
CA GLU A 180 39.11 19.39 20.57
C GLU A 180 38.34 19.62 19.26
N ALA A 181 38.54 18.74 18.29
CA ALA A 181 37.84 18.79 17.03
C ALA A 181 36.51 18.09 17.24
N ASP A 182 35.42 18.82 16.99
CA ASP A 182 34.11 18.28 16.69
C ASP A 182 34.25 16.93 15.98
N GLU A 183 33.61 15.88 16.52
CA GLU A 183 33.42 14.65 15.76
C GLU A 183 32.94 15.03 14.35
N PRO A 184 33.53 14.50 13.27
CA PRO A 184 33.11 14.86 11.92
C PRO A 184 31.62 14.55 11.81
N VAL A 185 30.81 15.59 11.61
CA VAL A 185 29.36 15.47 11.50
C VAL A 185 29.09 14.47 10.39
N ASP A 186 28.66 13.25 10.74
CA ASP A 186 28.36 12.21 9.75
C ASP A 186 27.25 12.72 8.84
N HIS A 187 27.68 13.06 7.64
CA HIS A 187 26.86 13.66 6.61
C HIS A 187 26.14 12.59 5.78
N ALA A 188 26.27 11.29 6.06
CA ALA A 188 25.60 10.24 5.30
C ALA A 188 24.07 10.38 5.31
N VAL A 189 23.46 10.14 4.14
CA VAL A 189 22.02 10.12 3.94
C VAL A 189 21.56 8.71 3.56
N PHE A 190 20.44 8.28 4.14
CA PHE A 190 19.83 6.98 3.90
C PHE A 190 18.40 7.18 3.44
N ILE A 191 18.01 6.48 2.39
CA ILE A 191 16.68 6.64 1.77
C ILE A 191 15.85 5.39 2.00
N GLY A 192 14.61 5.59 2.44
CA GLY A 192 13.58 4.57 2.44
C GLY A 192 12.52 4.85 1.39
N VAL A 193 12.06 3.79 0.74
CA VAL A 193 10.99 3.81 -0.27
C VAL A 193 9.84 2.96 0.24
N ASP A 194 8.66 3.53 0.37
CA ASP A 194 7.40 2.83 0.69
C ASP A 194 6.57 2.72 -0.59
N LEU A 195 6.31 1.48 -1.02
CA LEU A 195 5.42 1.18 -2.13
C LEU A 195 4.05 0.79 -1.59
N GLY A 196 3.28 1.81 -1.23
CA GLY A 196 1.92 1.66 -0.74
C GLY A 196 0.90 1.39 -1.84
N THR A 197 -0.37 1.29 -1.42
CA THR A 197 -1.50 1.00 -2.31
C THR A 197 -1.96 2.18 -3.15
N THR A 198 -1.71 3.40 -2.69
CA THR A 198 -2.15 4.66 -3.32
C THR A 198 -1.00 5.41 -3.99
N GLY A 199 0.24 4.96 -3.82
CA GLY A 199 1.41 5.72 -4.26
C GLY A 199 2.73 5.18 -3.74
N CYS A 200 3.80 5.83 -4.17
CA CYS A 200 5.15 5.64 -3.67
C CYS A 200 5.54 6.83 -2.80
N ARG A 201 6.07 6.58 -1.61
CA ARG A 201 6.60 7.61 -0.70
C ARG A 201 8.09 7.37 -0.50
N THR A 202 8.85 8.44 -0.40
CA THR A 202 10.29 8.37 -0.14
C THR A 202 10.64 9.28 1.03
N ALA A 203 11.56 8.83 1.88
CA ALA A 203 12.05 9.60 3.02
C ALA A 203 13.57 9.48 3.12
N ALA A 204 14.22 10.57 3.48
CA ALA A 204 15.65 10.63 3.71
C ALA A 204 15.94 10.90 5.19
N VAL A 205 16.86 10.14 5.78
CA VAL A 205 17.32 10.33 7.15
C VAL A 205 18.84 10.45 7.22
N ASN A 206 19.35 11.08 8.27
CA ASN A 206 20.76 11.01 8.63
C ASN A 206 21.07 9.72 9.43
N ARG A 207 22.34 9.50 9.80
CA ARG A 207 22.76 8.34 10.60
C ARG A 207 22.12 8.26 12.00
N LYS A 208 21.72 9.40 12.57
CA LYS A 208 21.01 9.48 13.87
C LYS A 208 19.52 9.15 13.75
N GLY A 209 19.00 9.07 12.52
CA GLY A 209 17.59 8.84 12.24
C GLY A 209 16.76 10.12 12.15
N ASP A 210 17.37 11.31 12.12
CA ASP A 210 16.60 12.54 11.92
C ASP A 210 16.09 12.60 10.48
N LEU A 211 14.79 12.88 10.31
CA LEU A 211 14.16 13.07 9.01
C LEU A 211 14.68 14.36 8.36
N LEU A 212 15.32 14.23 7.20
CA LEU A 212 15.86 15.34 6.42
C LEU A 212 14.85 15.86 5.41
N ALA A 213 14.18 14.95 4.70
CA ALA A 213 13.18 15.28 3.68
C ALA A 213 12.27 14.08 3.40
N HIS A 214 11.11 14.35 2.80
CA HIS A 214 10.25 13.32 2.21
C HIS A 214 9.60 13.82 0.92
N ALA A 215 9.12 12.89 0.10
CA ALA A 215 8.36 13.15 -1.11
C ALA A 215 7.39 12.00 -1.38
N GLU A 216 6.43 12.22 -2.28
CA GLU A 216 5.45 11.21 -2.66
C GLU A 216 5.04 11.36 -4.13
N ALA A 217 4.56 10.26 -4.69
CA ALA A 217 3.97 10.21 -6.02
C ALA A 217 2.76 9.26 -6.02
N ILE A 218 1.67 9.70 -6.62
CA ILE A 218 0.44 8.89 -6.73
C ILE A 218 0.64 7.79 -7.76
N THR A 219 0.09 6.62 -7.49
CA THR A 219 0.01 5.51 -8.45
C THR A 219 -1.45 5.26 -8.80
N PRO A 220 -1.81 4.95 -10.06
CA PRO A 220 -3.16 4.55 -10.42
C PRO A 220 -3.67 3.43 -9.51
N ALA A 221 -4.97 3.47 -9.19
CA ALA A 221 -5.58 2.43 -8.37
C ALA A 221 -5.41 1.05 -9.05
N PRO A 222 -5.15 -0.02 -8.27
CA PRO A 222 -5.17 -1.36 -8.79
C PRO A 222 -6.50 -1.69 -9.44
N LEU A 223 -6.42 -2.58 -10.41
CA LEU A 223 -7.59 -3.13 -11.05
C LEU A 223 -8.34 -4.02 -10.13
N ARG A 224 -9.66 -3.94 -10.20
CA ARG A 224 -10.53 -4.82 -9.44
C ARG A 224 -11.58 -5.43 -10.33
N ASN A 225 -11.65 -6.75 -10.31
CA ASN A 225 -12.79 -7.53 -10.78
C ASN A 225 -13.17 -8.50 -9.65
N GLN A 226 -14.22 -8.16 -8.90
CA GLN A 226 -14.62 -8.91 -7.70
C GLN A 226 -13.45 -9.05 -6.68
N ASP A 227 -13.02 -10.27 -6.44
CA ASP A 227 -11.92 -10.69 -5.57
C ASP A 227 -10.54 -10.62 -6.25
N GLN A 228 -10.50 -10.45 -7.56
CA GLN A 228 -9.26 -10.31 -8.33
C GLN A 228 -8.78 -8.86 -8.31
N VAL A 229 -7.56 -8.65 -7.78
CA VAL A 229 -6.93 -7.35 -7.67
C VAL A 229 -5.53 -7.38 -8.29
N THR A 230 -5.33 -6.66 -9.38
CA THR A 230 -4.05 -6.67 -10.10
C THR A 230 -3.49 -5.28 -10.36
N GLN A 231 -2.18 -5.17 -10.52
CA GLN A 231 -1.53 -3.92 -10.88
C GLN A 231 -0.38 -4.16 -11.86
N ASP A 232 -0.18 -3.22 -12.78
CA ASP A 232 1.00 -3.21 -13.65
C ASP A 232 2.24 -2.77 -12.84
N PRO A 233 3.26 -3.64 -12.70
CA PRO A 233 4.48 -3.31 -11.95
C PRO A 233 5.22 -2.08 -12.48
N THR A 234 5.10 -1.75 -13.78
CA THR A 234 5.79 -0.59 -14.34
C THR A 234 5.32 0.73 -13.73
N GLN A 235 4.10 0.77 -13.19
CA GLN A 235 3.57 1.93 -12.48
C GLN A 235 4.37 2.22 -11.20
N TRP A 236 4.84 1.20 -10.49
CA TRP A 236 5.68 1.37 -9.29
C TRP A 236 7.02 2.01 -9.63
N TRP A 237 7.64 1.60 -10.74
CA TRP A 237 8.89 2.21 -11.20
C TRP A 237 8.70 3.68 -11.57
N ARG A 238 7.61 4.01 -12.28
CA ARG A 238 7.27 5.41 -12.61
C ARG A 238 7.08 6.24 -11.33
N ALA A 239 6.30 5.73 -10.37
CA ALA A 239 6.05 6.41 -9.11
C ALA A 239 7.33 6.60 -8.27
N LEU A 240 8.22 5.60 -8.24
CA LEU A 240 9.53 5.73 -7.61
C LEU A 240 10.37 6.82 -8.30
N ASN A 241 10.47 6.83 -9.64
CA ASN A 241 11.25 7.87 -10.33
C ASN A 241 10.75 9.26 -9.96
N THR A 242 9.43 9.49 -9.96
CA THR A 242 8.82 10.77 -9.60
C THR A 242 9.11 11.16 -8.16
N SER A 243 8.82 10.27 -7.20
CA SER A 243 8.99 10.57 -5.77
C SER A 243 10.46 10.69 -5.37
N LEU A 244 11.35 9.84 -5.89
CA LEU A 244 12.78 9.92 -5.62
C LEU A 244 13.41 11.18 -6.23
N SER A 245 13.04 11.54 -7.47
CA SER A 245 13.52 12.80 -8.07
C SER A 245 13.09 14.01 -7.25
N ALA A 246 11.82 14.03 -6.80
CA ALA A 246 11.30 15.10 -5.94
C ALA A 246 11.94 15.13 -4.53
N LEU A 247 12.39 13.99 -4.01
CA LEU A 247 13.16 13.94 -2.76
C LEU A 247 14.56 14.52 -2.94
N LEU A 248 15.23 14.14 -4.03
CA LEU A 248 16.62 14.51 -4.31
C LEU A 248 16.80 16.00 -4.65
N THR A 249 15.74 16.76 -4.93
CA THR A 249 15.82 18.23 -5.01
C THR A 249 15.93 18.89 -3.63
N LYS A 250 15.66 18.16 -2.54
CA LYS A 250 15.61 18.66 -1.16
C LYS A 250 16.83 18.24 -0.32
N ILE A 251 17.68 17.38 -0.86
CA ILE A 251 18.87 16.84 -0.19
C ILE A 251 20.06 16.81 -1.15
N ASP A 252 21.28 16.71 -0.61
CA ASP A 252 22.46 16.46 -1.43
C ASP A 252 22.54 14.97 -1.81
N ALA A 253 22.28 14.68 -3.08
CA ALA A 253 22.32 13.33 -3.65
C ALA A 253 23.70 12.65 -3.48
N GLY A 254 24.81 13.42 -3.50
CA GLY A 254 26.18 12.90 -3.35
C GLY A 254 26.48 12.31 -1.96
N ARG A 255 25.62 12.60 -0.98
CA ARG A 255 25.71 12.09 0.39
C ARG A 255 24.90 10.82 0.63
N VAL A 256 24.12 10.35 -0.35
CA VAL A 256 23.35 9.12 -0.22
C VAL A 256 24.29 7.91 -0.13
N ARG A 257 24.04 7.03 0.83
CA ARG A 257 24.87 5.84 1.10
C ARG A 257 24.10 4.54 0.96
N ALA A 258 22.83 4.50 1.34
CA ALA A 258 22.01 3.32 1.13
C ALA A 258 20.54 3.64 0.84
N ILE A 259 19.90 2.72 0.12
CA ILE A 259 18.46 2.71 -0.18
C ILE A 259 17.87 1.37 0.28
N ALA A 260 16.72 1.42 0.96
CA ALA A 260 15.89 0.27 1.24
C ALA A 260 14.47 0.50 0.68
N VAL A 261 13.75 -0.59 0.41
CA VAL A 261 12.41 -0.56 -0.18
C VAL A 261 11.49 -1.45 0.63
N ASP A 262 10.33 -0.92 1.03
CA ASP A 262 9.23 -1.71 1.56
C ASP A 262 8.07 -1.78 0.57
N GLY A 263 7.18 -2.74 0.79
CA GLY A 263 5.98 -2.89 0.01
C GLY A 263 4.91 -3.71 0.71
N THR A 264 3.77 -3.82 0.06
CA THR A 264 2.60 -4.50 0.63
C THR A 264 2.82 -6.00 0.89
N SER A 265 2.44 -6.48 2.08
CA SER A 265 2.62 -7.88 2.49
C SER A 265 1.65 -8.84 1.78
N GLY A 266 2.19 -9.60 0.82
CA GLY A 266 1.49 -10.66 0.08
C GLY A 266 1.25 -10.38 -1.40
N THR A 267 1.71 -9.23 -1.92
CA THR A 267 1.72 -8.97 -3.37
C THR A 267 2.72 -9.89 -4.07
N LEU A 268 2.35 -10.50 -5.21
CA LEU A 268 3.22 -11.40 -5.96
C LEU A 268 3.19 -11.09 -7.45
N LEU A 269 4.35 -11.12 -8.12
CA LEU A 269 4.46 -11.18 -9.58
C LEU A 269 5.48 -12.22 -10.03
N LEU A 270 5.31 -12.73 -11.25
CA LEU A 270 6.29 -13.57 -11.91
C LEU A 270 7.10 -12.76 -12.93
N CYS A 271 8.41 -12.99 -12.95
CA CYS A 271 9.33 -12.35 -13.89
C CYS A 271 10.18 -13.37 -14.63
N ASP A 272 10.63 -13.01 -15.84
CA ASP A 272 11.66 -13.74 -16.57
C ASP A 272 13.07 -13.47 -16.00
N GLU A 273 14.08 -14.09 -16.60
CA GLU A 273 15.49 -13.97 -16.21
C GLU A 273 16.06 -12.54 -16.25
N THR A 274 15.43 -11.65 -17.01
CA THR A 274 15.81 -10.23 -17.13
C THR A 274 15.06 -9.31 -16.19
N GLY A 275 14.11 -9.87 -15.41
CA GLY A 275 13.21 -9.12 -14.53
C GLY A 275 12.01 -8.51 -15.24
N ARG A 276 11.72 -8.90 -16.49
CA ARG A 276 10.51 -8.46 -17.19
C ARG A 276 9.29 -9.18 -16.58
N PRO A 277 8.23 -8.45 -16.20
CA PRO A 277 7.00 -9.09 -15.72
C PRO A 277 6.38 -10.01 -16.78
N ILE A 278 6.05 -11.23 -16.38
CA ILE A 278 5.28 -12.21 -17.17
C ILE A 278 3.80 -12.13 -16.84
N THR A 279 3.49 -11.77 -15.60
CA THR A 279 2.13 -11.57 -15.09
C THR A 279 1.98 -10.13 -14.62
N PRO A 280 0.75 -9.58 -14.58
CA PRO A 280 0.51 -8.45 -13.68
C PRO A 280 0.81 -8.89 -12.24
N ALA A 281 1.05 -7.92 -11.36
CA ALA A 281 1.17 -8.21 -9.95
C ALA A 281 -0.21 -8.56 -9.38
N LEU A 282 -0.31 -9.68 -8.68
CA LEU A 282 -1.46 -10.05 -7.88
C LEU A 282 -1.31 -9.36 -6.52
N MET A 283 -2.13 -8.34 -6.26
CA MET A 283 -1.98 -7.44 -5.11
C MET A 283 -2.27 -8.15 -3.79
N TYR A 284 -1.77 -7.60 -2.68
CA TYR A 284 -1.93 -8.15 -1.33
C TYR A 284 -3.37 -8.51 -0.95
N ASN A 285 -4.37 -7.78 -1.46
CA ASN A 285 -5.81 -7.98 -1.19
C ASN A 285 -6.55 -8.74 -2.32
N ASP A 286 -5.81 -9.39 -3.21
CA ASP A 286 -6.35 -10.37 -4.16
C ASP A 286 -6.75 -11.65 -3.42
N GLY A 287 -7.98 -12.10 -3.64
CA GLY A 287 -8.61 -13.25 -2.97
C GLY A 287 -8.81 -14.48 -3.87
N ARG A 288 -8.30 -14.49 -5.11
CA ARG A 288 -8.65 -15.50 -6.12
C ARG A 288 -8.20 -16.93 -5.78
N ALA A 289 -7.20 -17.06 -4.90
CA ALA A 289 -6.48 -18.31 -4.66
C ALA A 289 -7.03 -19.08 -3.44
N LEU A 290 -8.35 -19.19 -3.32
CA LEU A 290 -9.01 -19.84 -2.17
C LEU A 290 -8.66 -21.34 -2.09
N ALA A 291 -8.80 -22.07 -3.20
CA ALA A 291 -8.50 -23.50 -3.25
C ALA A 291 -7.02 -23.79 -2.91
N GLN A 292 -6.10 -22.93 -3.35
CA GLN A 292 -4.68 -23.08 -3.03
C GLN A 292 -4.38 -22.77 -1.56
N ALA A 293 -5.11 -21.85 -0.95
CA ALA A 293 -4.99 -21.58 0.48
C ALA A 293 -5.47 -22.76 1.34
N GLU A 294 -6.55 -23.43 0.93
CA GLU A 294 -7.02 -24.66 1.57
C GLU A 294 -5.96 -25.77 1.47
N LEU A 295 -5.37 -25.96 0.29
CA LEU A 295 -4.27 -26.91 0.09
C LEU A 295 -3.04 -26.61 0.95
N ILE A 296 -2.68 -25.32 1.10
CA ILE A 296 -1.58 -24.91 2.00
C ILE A 296 -1.91 -25.29 3.44
N ALA A 297 -3.14 -25.08 3.90
CA ALA A 297 -3.55 -25.39 5.28
C ALA A 297 -3.44 -26.88 5.62
N GLU A 298 -3.58 -27.77 4.63
CA GLU A 298 -3.39 -29.23 4.81
C GLU A 298 -1.92 -29.65 5.01
N HIS A 299 -0.97 -28.86 4.49
CA HIS A 299 0.46 -29.19 4.49
C HIS A 299 1.27 -28.36 5.49
N ALA A 300 0.83 -27.13 5.75
CA ALA A 300 1.57 -26.17 6.53
C ALA A 300 1.43 -26.41 8.04
N GLY A 301 2.55 -26.32 8.75
CA GLY A 301 2.54 -26.35 10.21
C GLY A 301 1.87 -25.11 10.84
N PRO A 302 1.55 -25.16 12.14
CA PRO A 302 0.83 -24.09 12.86
C PRO A 302 1.58 -22.76 12.92
N HIS A 303 2.88 -22.75 12.62
CA HIS A 303 3.74 -21.56 12.61
C HIS A 303 3.91 -20.93 11.21
N CYS A 304 3.23 -21.47 10.19
CA CYS A 304 3.33 -20.94 8.84
C CYS A 304 2.61 -19.59 8.70
N GLY A 305 3.31 -18.58 8.19
CA GLY A 305 2.76 -17.26 7.90
C GLY A 305 2.00 -17.15 6.57
N ALA A 306 2.07 -18.16 5.71
CA ALA A 306 1.42 -18.19 4.40
C ALA A 306 -0.05 -18.66 4.49
N GLN A 307 -0.85 -17.97 5.29
CA GLN A 307 -2.25 -18.33 5.54
C GLN A 307 -3.23 -17.56 4.64
N GLY A 308 -4.29 -18.23 4.21
CA GLY A 308 -5.39 -17.64 3.46
C GLY A 308 -5.08 -17.27 2.00
N PRO A 309 -6.11 -16.89 1.22
CA PRO A 309 -5.99 -16.63 -0.22
C PRO A 309 -5.14 -15.40 -0.56
N SER A 310 -4.96 -14.50 0.41
CA SER A 310 -4.13 -13.30 0.28
C SER A 310 -2.63 -13.58 0.38
N SER A 311 -2.21 -14.78 0.78
CA SER A 311 -0.79 -15.15 0.88
C SER A 311 -0.14 -15.20 -0.51
N SER A 312 1.14 -14.84 -0.60
CA SER A 312 1.87 -14.91 -1.86
C SER A 312 2.13 -16.36 -2.28
N LEU A 313 2.19 -17.32 -1.35
CA LEU A 313 2.26 -18.74 -1.71
C LEU A 313 0.99 -19.24 -2.41
N ALA A 314 -0.21 -18.89 -1.90
CA ALA A 314 -1.46 -19.28 -2.56
C ALA A 314 -1.54 -18.73 -4.00
N LYS A 315 -1.12 -17.46 -4.18
CA LYS A 315 -1.03 -16.81 -5.50
C LYS A 315 -0.03 -17.50 -6.42
N LEU A 316 1.12 -17.94 -5.90
CA LEU A 316 2.11 -18.68 -6.67
C LEU A 316 1.53 -19.99 -7.18
N LEU A 317 0.92 -20.79 -6.30
CA LEU A 317 0.28 -22.05 -6.66
C LEU A 317 -0.84 -21.84 -7.70
N TRP A 318 -1.61 -20.76 -7.57
CA TRP A 318 -2.66 -20.44 -8.55
C TRP A 318 -2.05 -20.15 -9.93
N LEU A 319 -0.96 -19.38 -10.00
CA LEU A 319 -0.26 -19.09 -11.24
C LEU A 319 0.40 -20.34 -11.85
N GLN A 320 0.92 -21.24 -11.02
CA GLN A 320 1.43 -22.55 -11.45
C GLN A 320 0.33 -23.43 -12.06
N GLU A 321 -0.86 -23.47 -11.45
CA GLU A 321 -2.01 -24.19 -11.99
C GLU A 321 -2.44 -23.63 -13.37
N LYS A 322 -2.25 -22.32 -13.58
CA LYS A 322 -2.48 -21.68 -14.90
C LYS A 322 -1.29 -21.78 -15.84
N HIS A 323 -0.26 -22.56 -15.50
CA HIS A 323 0.97 -22.78 -16.27
C HIS A 323 1.76 -21.48 -16.60
N MET A 324 1.54 -20.41 -15.82
CA MET A 324 2.21 -19.11 -16.01
C MET A 324 3.64 -19.10 -15.47
N ASP A 325 4.00 -20.09 -14.66
CA ASP A 325 5.32 -20.26 -14.06
C ASP A 325 6.37 -20.85 -15.02
N THR A 326 5.93 -21.49 -16.11
CA THR A 326 6.80 -22.20 -17.07
C THR A 326 7.86 -21.33 -17.74
N LYS A 327 7.57 -20.05 -17.96
CA LYS A 327 8.51 -19.05 -18.52
C LYS A 327 9.13 -18.17 -17.45
N ALA A 328 8.73 -18.34 -16.19
CA ALA A 328 9.20 -17.53 -15.08
C ALA A 328 10.53 -18.04 -14.57
N ARG A 329 11.36 -17.09 -14.13
CA ARG A 329 12.60 -17.35 -13.39
C ARG A 329 12.48 -16.92 -11.93
N TYR A 330 11.68 -15.89 -11.65
CA TYR A 330 11.57 -15.33 -10.32
C TYR A 330 10.11 -15.11 -9.91
N ALA A 331 9.80 -15.49 -8.68
CA ALA A 331 8.63 -15.06 -7.94
C ALA A 331 9.06 -13.91 -7.01
N LEU A 332 8.55 -12.70 -7.27
CA LEU A 332 8.99 -11.48 -6.60
C LEU A 332 7.81 -10.75 -5.96
N HIS A 333 8.08 -10.07 -4.85
CA HIS A 333 7.18 -9.07 -4.29
C HIS A 333 7.48 -7.69 -4.90
N GLN A 334 6.63 -6.72 -4.58
CA GLN A 334 6.73 -5.34 -5.06
C GLN A 334 8.10 -4.71 -4.73
N ALA A 335 8.55 -4.85 -3.48
CA ALA A 335 9.84 -4.35 -3.02
C ALA A 335 11.00 -5.04 -3.76
N ASP A 336 10.95 -6.38 -3.88
CA ASP A 336 11.98 -7.18 -4.55
C ASP A 336 12.17 -6.76 -6.02
N TRP A 337 11.07 -6.51 -6.73
CA TRP A 337 11.15 -6.10 -8.13
C TRP A 337 11.76 -4.71 -8.29
N ILE A 338 11.45 -3.76 -7.40
CA ILE A 338 12.09 -2.44 -7.40
C ILE A 338 13.58 -2.54 -7.04
N VAL A 339 13.95 -3.37 -6.08
CA VAL A 339 15.36 -3.65 -5.76
C VAL A 339 16.09 -4.19 -7.00
N GLY A 340 15.50 -5.13 -7.72
CA GLY A 340 16.08 -5.64 -8.96
C GLY A 340 16.17 -4.60 -10.07
N ARG A 341 15.22 -3.64 -10.15
CA ARG A 341 15.31 -2.50 -11.06
C ARG A 341 16.44 -1.52 -10.70
N LEU A 342 16.66 -1.29 -9.41
CA LEU A 342 17.73 -0.42 -8.90
C LEU A 342 19.12 -1.03 -9.11
N THR A 343 19.27 -2.33 -8.87
CA THR A 343 20.57 -3.03 -8.82
C THR A 343 20.91 -3.79 -10.11
N GLY A 344 19.90 -4.25 -10.84
CA GLY A 344 20.04 -5.26 -11.89
C GLY A 344 20.19 -6.70 -11.36
N LEU A 345 20.06 -6.90 -10.04
CA LEU A 345 20.17 -8.19 -9.37
C LEU A 345 18.77 -8.71 -9.03
N TRP A 346 18.40 -9.85 -9.59
CA TRP A 346 17.06 -10.44 -9.43
C TRP A 346 17.08 -11.70 -8.56
N GLY A 347 15.93 -12.08 -8.03
CA GLY A 347 15.80 -13.28 -7.19
C GLY A 347 16.30 -13.10 -5.77
N TYR A 348 16.25 -11.87 -5.24
CA TYR A 348 16.61 -11.53 -3.86
C TYR A 348 15.40 -10.92 -3.15
N SER A 349 15.18 -11.28 -1.89
CA SER A 349 14.12 -10.77 -1.04
C SER A 349 14.54 -10.80 0.43
N ASP A 350 13.67 -10.34 1.33
CA ASP A 350 13.84 -10.41 2.77
C ASP A 350 12.84 -11.40 3.42
N TYR A 351 13.15 -11.85 4.64
CA TYR A 351 12.30 -12.82 5.33
C TYR A 351 10.91 -12.28 5.70
N ASN A 352 10.67 -10.96 5.71
CA ASN A 352 9.36 -10.39 6.03
C ASN A 352 8.43 -10.46 4.84
N ASN A 353 8.91 -10.12 3.64
CA ASN A 353 8.16 -10.33 2.40
C ASN A 353 7.96 -11.83 2.13
N CYS A 354 9.00 -12.63 2.30
CA CYS A 354 8.94 -14.08 2.06
C CYS A 354 8.13 -14.88 3.10
N LEU A 355 7.76 -14.30 4.25
CA LEU A 355 6.94 -14.96 5.27
C LEU A 355 5.62 -15.49 4.69
N LYS A 356 4.94 -14.68 3.86
CA LYS A 356 3.69 -15.07 3.19
C LYS A 356 3.91 -15.92 1.93
N LEU A 357 5.15 -16.08 1.50
CA LEU A 357 5.56 -17.00 0.43
C LEU A 357 5.92 -18.40 0.98
N GLY A 358 5.89 -18.58 2.30
CA GLY A 358 6.13 -19.84 2.97
C GLY A 358 7.52 -19.99 3.58
N PHE A 359 8.35 -18.95 3.57
CA PHE A 359 9.64 -18.97 4.25
C PHE A 359 9.45 -19.11 5.76
N ASP A 360 10.27 -19.94 6.40
CA ASP A 360 10.30 -20.07 7.85
C ASP A 360 11.32 -19.08 8.42
N PRO A 361 10.89 -17.97 9.04
CA PRO A 361 11.80 -16.98 9.59
C PRO A 361 12.51 -17.44 10.87
N GLN A 362 12.05 -18.52 11.52
CA GLN A 362 12.68 -19.06 12.71
C GLN A 362 13.85 -19.97 12.33
N ALA A 363 13.64 -20.86 11.36
CA ALA A 363 14.68 -21.74 10.83
C ALA A 363 15.55 -21.07 9.74
N LEU A 364 15.13 -19.90 9.24
CA LEU A 364 15.78 -19.15 8.16
C LEU A 364 16.00 -19.97 6.89
N GLN A 365 14.99 -20.76 6.52
CA GLN A 365 15.03 -21.62 5.35
C GLN A 365 13.66 -21.75 4.69
N TRP A 366 13.66 -22.20 3.44
CA TRP A 366 12.46 -22.69 2.77
C TRP A 366 12.11 -24.08 3.31
N PRO A 367 10.92 -24.28 3.92
CA PRO A 367 10.54 -25.58 4.47
C PRO A 367 10.38 -26.68 3.41
N GLN A 368 10.70 -27.92 3.77
CA GLN A 368 10.60 -29.07 2.87
C GLN A 368 9.16 -29.36 2.41
N TRP A 369 8.15 -29.03 3.22
CA TRP A 369 6.74 -29.23 2.87
C TRP A 369 6.32 -28.44 1.63
N LEU A 370 7.02 -27.37 1.26
CA LEU A 370 6.77 -26.64 0.01
C LEU A 370 7.00 -27.51 -1.23
N VAL A 371 7.99 -28.41 -1.17
CA VAL A 371 8.25 -29.36 -2.26
C VAL A 371 7.13 -30.42 -2.31
N GLN A 372 6.69 -30.89 -1.14
CA GLN A 372 5.61 -31.88 -1.03
C GLN A 372 4.27 -31.32 -1.52
N LEU A 373 4.01 -30.04 -1.26
CA LEU A 373 2.88 -29.27 -1.76
C LEU A 373 2.90 -29.12 -3.30
N GLY A 374 4.04 -29.30 -3.95
CA GLY A 374 4.22 -29.06 -5.38
C GLY A 374 4.50 -27.60 -5.75
N ALA A 375 4.91 -26.77 -4.81
CA ALA A 375 5.34 -25.40 -5.11
C ALA A 375 6.60 -25.41 -5.98
N ASN A 376 6.66 -24.55 -7.00
CA ASN A 376 7.83 -24.43 -7.87
C ASN A 376 8.94 -23.64 -7.16
N THR A 377 9.69 -24.34 -6.31
CA THR A 377 10.74 -23.74 -5.46
C THR A 377 11.89 -23.12 -6.25
N ARG A 378 12.04 -23.43 -7.55
CA ARG A 378 13.05 -22.79 -8.42
C ARG A 378 12.81 -21.30 -8.62
N LEU A 379 11.59 -20.82 -8.42
CA LEU A 379 11.22 -19.41 -8.53
C LEU A 379 11.49 -18.62 -7.25
N MET A 380 11.70 -19.30 -6.11
CA MET A 380 11.80 -18.65 -4.81
C MET A 380 13.12 -17.87 -4.69
N PRO A 381 13.08 -16.66 -4.12
CA PRO A 381 14.26 -15.83 -4.00
C PRO A 381 15.25 -16.37 -2.95
N THR A 382 16.50 -15.93 -3.07
CA THR A 382 17.45 -15.99 -1.97
C THR A 382 17.03 -14.97 -0.91
N VAL A 383 16.91 -15.40 0.34
CA VAL A 383 16.31 -14.61 1.43
C VAL A 383 17.40 -14.01 2.32
N TYR A 384 17.33 -12.70 2.52
CA TYR A 384 18.25 -11.91 3.33
C TYR A 384 17.55 -11.42 4.61
N ALA A 385 18.34 -11.03 5.61
CA ALA A 385 17.80 -10.26 6.72
C ALA A 385 17.49 -8.81 6.25
N PRO A 386 16.35 -8.20 6.62
CA PRO A 386 16.10 -6.78 6.45
C PRO A 386 17.31 -5.93 6.86
N GLY A 387 17.73 -5.02 5.98
CA GLY A 387 18.92 -4.17 6.16
C GLY A 387 20.25 -4.80 5.75
N GLN A 388 20.29 -6.09 5.38
CA GLN A 388 21.50 -6.72 4.83
C GLN A 388 21.74 -6.25 3.38
N GLU A 389 23.00 -6.03 3.00
CA GLU A 389 23.36 -5.60 1.65
C GLU A 389 22.97 -6.64 0.59
N ILE A 390 22.25 -6.21 -0.45
CA ILE A 390 21.95 -7.00 -1.65
C ILE A 390 22.98 -6.70 -2.74
N GLY A 391 23.30 -5.42 -2.92
CA GLY A 391 24.30 -4.99 -3.88
C GLY A 391 24.31 -3.48 -4.04
N ARG A 392 25.02 -3.00 -5.06
CA ARG A 392 25.10 -1.57 -5.37
C ARG A 392 24.07 -1.18 -6.40
N ILE A 393 23.67 0.09 -6.37
CA ILE A 393 22.85 0.68 -7.42
C ILE A 393 23.55 0.53 -8.78
N ARG A 394 22.79 0.19 -9.82
CA ARG A 394 23.34 0.06 -11.17
C ARG A 394 23.80 1.43 -11.66
N ARG A 395 25.00 1.52 -12.23
CA ARG A 395 25.61 2.78 -12.72
C ARG A 395 24.64 3.68 -13.50
N LYS A 396 23.93 3.13 -14.49
CA LYS A 396 22.95 3.89 -15.29
C LYS A 396 21.81 4.51 -14.46
N VAL A 397 21.39 3.82 -13.40
CA VAL A 397 20.32 4.28 -12.49
C VAL A 397 20.89 5.35 -11.55
N ALA A 398 22.09 5.14 -11.03
CA ALA A 398 22.79 6.15 -10.22
C ALA A 398 22.97 7.46 -10.99
N GLU A 399 23.45 7.39 -12.23
CA GLU A 399 23.61 8.53 -13.14
C GLU A 399 22.29 9.28 -13.37
N SER A 400 21.17 8.57 -13.57
CA SER A 400 19.87 9.22 -13.79
C SER A 400 19.33 9.98 -12.58
N PHE A 401 19.81 9.66 -11.38
CA PHE A 401 19.39 10.31 -10.13
C PHE A 401 20.48 11.18 -9.51
N GLY A 402 21.68 11.27 -10.10
CA GLY A 402 22.83 11.95 -9.49
C GLY A 402 23.32 11.30 -8.19
N LEU A 403 23.08 10.00 -8.02
CA LEU A 403 23.53 9.25 -6.84
C LEU A 403 24.96 8.74 -7.00
N PRO A 404 25.73 8.58 -5.91
CA PRO A 404 27.02 7.89 -5.94
C PRO A 404 26.88 6.46 -6.49
N ALA A 405 27.81 6.04 -7.35
CA ALA A 405 27.79 4.71 -7.96
C ALA A 405 28.07 3.57 -6.95
N ASP A 406 28.55 3.91 -5.75
CA ASP A 406 28.73 3.02 -4.61
C ASP A 406 27.55 3.02 -3.63
N THR A 407 26.45 3.73 -3.93
CA THR A 407 25.21 3.68 -3.13
C THR A 407 24.73 2.23 -3.00
N GLN A 408 24.61 1.76 -1.77
CA GLN A 408 24.14 0.42 -1.47
C GLN A 408 22.61 0.32 -1.62
N VAL A 409 22.13 -0.84 -2.04
CA VAL A 409 20.74 -1.24 -1.93
C VAL A 409 20.69 -2.41 -0.97
N VAL A 410 19.97 -2.24 0.14
CA VAL A 410 19.85 -3.24 1.19
C VAL A 410 18.47 -3.90 1.13
N ALA A 411 18.39 -5.10 1.70
CA ALA A 411 17.15 -5.86 1.81
C ALA A 411 16.09 -5.04 2.57
N GLY A 412 14.89 -5.07 2.01
CA GLY A 412 13.74 -4.31 2.46
C GLY A 412 12.99 -4.93 3.62
N THR A 413 11.71 -4.63 3.68
CA THR A 413 10.74 -5.27 4.57
C THR A 413 9.31 -5.10 4.03
N THR A 414 8.30 -5.43 4.83
CA THR A 414 6.90 -5.11 4.52
C THR A 414 6.50 -3.74 5.07
N ASP A 415 5.56 -3.09 4.40
CA ASP A 415 4.94 -1.81 4.81
C ASP A 415 4.56 -1.77 6.31
N GLY A 416 3.95 -2.84 6.81
CA GLY A 416 3.55 -2.93 8.20
C GLY A 416 4.73 -3.02 9.18
N VAL A 417 5.86 -3.63 8.79
CA VAL A 417 7.07 -3.67 9.62
C VAL A 417 7.81 -2.33 9.54
N ALA A 418 7.86 -1.71 8.36
CA ALA A 418 8.37 -0.35 8.16
C ALA A 418 7.62 0.67 9.02
N ALA A 419 6.28 0.67 8.98
CA ALA A 419 5.46 1.53 9.82
C ALA A 419 5.66 1.29 11.32
N PHE A 420 5.90 0.03 11.72
CA PHE A 420 6.24 -0.30 13.11
C PHE A 420 7.58 0.33 13.53
N MET A 421 8.61 0.19 12.70
CA MET A 421 9.93 0.78 12.97
C MET A 421 9.85 2.31 13.03
N ALA A 422 9.05 2.92 12.15
CA ALA A 422 8.81 4.37 12.14
C ALA A 422 8.24 4.87 13.49
N ALA A 423 7.37 4.07 14.11
CA ALA A 423 6.74 4.44 15.38
C ALA A 423 7.73 4.52 16.55
N GLY A 424 8.78 3.67 16.56
CA GLY A 424 9.91 3.75 17.49
C GLY A 424 9.94 2.72 18.63
N ALA A 425 9.03 1.74 18.65
CA ALA A 425 9.05 0.65 19.62
C ALA A 425 10.17 -0.36 19.28
N HIS A 426 10.96 -0.77 20.27
CA HIS A 426 12.13 -1.63 20.03
C HIS A 426 12.46 -2.60 21.17
N SER A 427 11.92 -2.39 22.37
CA SER A 427 12.16 -3.26 23.52
C SER A 427 10.99 -4.23 23.75
N PRO A 428 11.24 -5.50 24.14
CA PRO A 428 10.18 -6.45 24.49
C PRO A 428 9.17 -5.85 25.47
N GLY A 429 7.88 -6.04 25.19
CA GLY A 429 6.78 -5.42 25.96
C GLY A 429 6.32 -4.05 25.42
N GLN A 430 7.14 -3.35 24.65
CA GLN A 430 6.67 -2.18 23.91
C GLN A 430 5.85 -2.61 22.70
N ALA A 431 4.84 -1.83 22.35
CA ALA A 431 3.97 -2.11 21.24
C ALA A 431 3.67 -0.89 20.38
N VAL A 432 3.16 -1.16 19.19
CA VAL A 432 2.57 -0.17 18.30
C VAL A 432 1.13 -0.57 18.03
N THR A 433 0.22 0.40 18.18
CA THR A 433 -1.17 0.29 17.77
C THR A 433 -1.43 1.23 16.60
N SER A 434 -1.88 0.67 15.49
CA SER A 434 -2.35 1.43 14.33
C SER A 434 -3.86 1.64 14.43
N LEU A 435 -4.28 2.88 14.65
CA LEU A 435 -5.68 3.31 14.66
C LEU A 435 -6.11 3.78 13.25
N GLY A 436 -6.18 2.83 12.32
CA GLY A 436 -6.60 3.06 10.95
C GLY A 436 -8.07 2.71 10.72
N THR A 437 -8.41 2.40 9.46
CA THR A 437 -9.70 1.76 9.09
C THR A 437 -9.99 0.56 9.98
N THR A 438 -8.95 -0.22 10.27
CA THR A 438 -8.91 -1.34 11.22
C THR A 438 -7.96 -1.03 12.37
N LEU A 439 -8.12 -1.71 13.51
CA LEU A 439 -7.22 -1.68 14.65
C LEU A 439 -6.14 -2.76 14.49
N GLY A 440 -4.88 -2.35 14.29
CA GLY A 440 -3.75 -3.26 14.15
C GLY A 440 -2.82 -3.20 15.36
N LEU A 441 -2.50 -4.35 15.97
CA LEU A 441 -1.59 -4.45 17.11
C LEU A 441 -0.30 -5.15 16.71
N LYS A 442 0.83 -4.62 17.17
CA LYS A 442 2.13 -5.29 17.12
C LYS A 442 2.89 -5.07 18.41
N LEU A 443 3.31 -6.15 19.05
CA LEU A 443 4.06 -6.17 20.30
C LEU A 443 5.45 -6.73 20.04
N VAL A 444 6.49 -6.07 20.58
CA VAL A 444 7.85 -6.60 20.55
C VAL A 444 7.94 -7.78 21.52
N SER A 445 8.40 -8.91 21.03
CA SER A 445 8.54 -10.17 21.76
C SER A 445 9.94 -10.76 21.59
N ASN A 446 10.40 -11.50 22.60
CA ASN A 446 11.63 -12.29 22.53
C ASN A 446 11.42 -13.61 21.78
N THR A 447 10.18 -14.08 21.70
CA THR A 447 9.79 -15.36 21.11
C THR A 447 8.74 -15.14 20.01
N PRO A 448 8.73 -15.98 18.97
CA PRO A 448 7.65 -15.95 18.00
C PRO A 448 6.33 -16.38 18.65
N VAL A 449 5.26 -15.69 18.28
CA VAL A 449 3.89 -16.04 18.65
C VAL A 449 3.08 -16.29 17.38
N PHE A 450 2.52 -17.50 17.29
CA PHE A 450 1.65 -17.93 16.20
C PHE A 450 0.42 -18.59 16.78
N SER A 451 -0.74 -18.12 16.34
CA SER A 451 -2.02 -18.74 16.67
C SER A 451 -2.98 -18.48 15.51
N PRO A 452 -2.96 -19.34 14.47
CA PRO A 452 -3.83 -19.20 13.30
C PRO A 452 -5.30 -19.12 13.69
N GLN A 453 -5.71 -19.90 14.71
CA GLN A 453 -7.06 -19.88 15.26
C GLN A 453 -7.49 -18.52 15.84
N HIS A 454 -6.55 -17.64 16.19
CA HIS A 454 -6.82 -16.27 16.67
C HIS A 454 -6.39 -15.18 15.67
N GLY A 455 -5.95 -15.55 14.46
CA GLY A 455 -5.41 -14.58 13.49
C GLY A 455 -4.07 -13.96 13.89
N VAL A 456 -3.30 -14.62 14.78
CA VAL A 456 -2.01 -14.13 15.30
C VAL A 456 -0.85 -14.77 14.56
N TYR A 457 0.10 -13.95 14.15
CA TYR A 457 1.39 -14.40 13.61
C TYR A 457 2.48 -13.36 13.92
N SER A 458 3.74 -13.76 13.82
CA SER A 458 4.88 -12.92 14.15
C SER A 458 5.77 -12.65 12.94
N HIS A 459 6.19 -11.39 12.79
CA HIS A 459 7.29 -11.04 11.90
C HIS A 459 8.60 -11.05 12.67
N ARG A 460 9.64 -11.70 12.17
CA ARG A 460 10.98 -11.57 12.74
C ARG A 460 11.52 -10.15 12.50
N LEU A 461 12.30 -9.62 13.43
CA LEU A 461 13.07 -8.39 13.28
C LEU A 461 14.36 -8.49 14.11
N GLY A 462 15.46 -8.85 13.45
CA GLY A 462 16.71 -9.19 14.14
C GLY A 462 16.53 -10.43 15.03
N ARG A 463 16.86 -10.32 16.32
CA ARG A 463 16.65 -11.38 17.31
C ARG A 463 15.25 -11.40 17.92
N LEU A 464 14.45 -10.35 17.66
CA LEU A 464 13.13 -10.17 18.24
C LEU A 464 12.03 -10.49 17.23
N TRP A 465 10.81 -10.47 17.72
CA TRP A 465 9.60 -10.79 16.98
C TRP A 465 8.54 -9.72 17.19
N LEU A 466 7.80 -9.41 16.14
CA LEU A 466 6.66 -8.51 16.16
C LEU A 466 5.40 -9.36 16.14
N ALA A 467 4.92 -9.73 17.33
CA ALA A 467 3.71 -10.53 17.52
C ALA A 467 2.48 -9.63 17.39
N GLY A 468 1.49 -10.02 16.58
CA GLY A 468 0.37 -9.14 16.33
C GLY A 468 -0.84 -9.77 15.66
N GLY A 469 -1.91 -8.99 15.63
CA GLY A 469 -3.20 -9.31 15.02
C GLY A 469 -3.90 -8.03 14.57
N ASN A 470 -4.92 -8.17 13.70
CA ASN A 470 -5.69 -7.03 13.20
C ASN A 470 -7.17 -7.27 13.45
N SER A 471 -7.78 -6.41 14.26
CA SER A 471 -9.23 -6.37 14.48
C SER A 471 -9.92 -5.62 13.34
N ASN A 472 -11.14 -6.03 13.01
CA ASN A 472 -12.01 -5.31 12.09
C ASN A 472 -12.61 -4.05 12.74
N ALA A 473 -12.61 -3.96 14.07
CA ALA A 473 -12.97 -2.76 14.80
C ALA A 473 -11.92 -1.66 14.53
N GLY A 474 -12.35 -0.44 14.26
CA GLY A 474 -11.43 0.65 13.95
C GLY A 474 -12.17 1.89 13.45
N GLY A 475 -11.44 2.77 12.76
CA GLY A 475 -11.98 4.00 12.20
C GLY A 475 -13.11 3.77 11.20
N ALA A 476 -13.15 2.62 10.50
CA ALA A 476 -14.26 2.29 9.61
C ALA A 476 -15.61 2.26 10.34
N THR A 477 -15.63 1.72 11.56
CA THR A 477 -16.86 1.65 12.36
C THR A 477 -17.26 3.04 12.85
N LEU A 478 -16.31 3.87 13.28
CA LEU A 478 -16.60 5.25 13.68
C LEU A 478 -17.22 6.06 12.51
N LEU A 479 -16.68 5.89 11.30
CA LEU A 479 -17.14 6.56 10.08
C LEU A 479 -18.55 6.18 9.63
N GLN A 480 -19.16 5.11 10.19
CA GLN A 480 -20.56 4.79 9.93
C GLN A 480 -21.53 5.69 10.68
N TYR A 481 -21.08 6.34 11.75
CA TYR A 481 -21.91 7.14 12.65
C TYR A 481 -21.47 8.59 12.73
N PHE A 482 -20.18 8.86 12.54
CA PHE A 482 -19.58 10.18 12.66
C PHE A 482 -18.65 10.45 11.48
N ASP A 483 -18.82 11.58 10.82
CA ASP A 483 -17.79 12.08 9.91
C ASP A 483 -16.59 12.65 10.69
N THR A 484 -15.52 12.98 9.97
CA THR A 484 -14.28 13.48 10.60
C THR A 484 -14.46 14.85 11.25
N ALA A 485 -15.37 15.70 10.77
CA ALA A 485 -15.63 17.00 11.36
C ALA A 485 -16.40 16.83 12.68
N GLN A 486 -17.44 16.00 12.69
CA GLN A 486 -18.21 15.64 13.88
C GLN A 486 -17.32 15.03 14.97
N MET A 487 -16.44 14.08 14.61
CA MET A 487 -15.50 13.51 15.59
C MET A 487 -14.60 14.59 16.23
N ARG A 488 -14.12 15.57 15.45
CA ARG A 488 -13.31 16.68 15.99
C ARG A 488 -14.11 17.60 16.90
N GLU A 489 -15.37 17.85 16.59
CA GLU A 489 -16.27 18.68 17.40
C GLU A 489 -16.66 18.00 18.72
N LEU A 490 -16.88 16.68 18.69
CA LEU A 490 -17.24 15.91 19.88
C LEU A 490 -16.04 15.66 20.80
N THR A 491 -14.82 15.58 20.25
CA THR A 491 -13.61 15.21 21.02
C THR A 491 -13.38 16.05 22.28
N PRO A 492 -13.49 17.39 22.26
CA PRO A 492 -13.32 18.22 23.47
C PRO A 492 -14.42 18.04 24.53
N GLN A 493 -15.54 17.42 24.16
CA GLN A 493 -16.70 17.21 25.04
C GLN A 493 -16.66 15.83 25.74
N LEU A 494 -15.74 14.95 25.33
CA LEU A 494 -15.55 13.63 25.94
C LEU A 494 -15.00 13.77 27.36
N ASP A 495 -15.43 12.88 28.25
CA ASP A 495 -14.95 12.75 29.61
C ASP A 495 -14.16 11.44 29.77
N PRO A 496 -12.86 11.43 29.42
CA PRO A 496 -12.04 10.23 29.47
C PRO A 496 -11.80 9.72 30.90
N GLU A 497 -12.16 10.48 31.93
CA GLU A 497 -12.03 10.08 33.33
C GLU A 497 -13.27 9.30 33.84
N ASN A 498 -14.41 9.42 33.16
CA ASN A 498 -15.65 8.74 33.53
C ASN A 498 -16.15 7.80 32.42
N PHE A 499 -15.90 6.50 32.56
CA PHE A 499 -16.32 5.52 31.55
C PHE A 499 -17.84 5.36 31.47
N THR A 500 -18.34 5.23 30.24
CA THR A 500 -19.78 5.15 29.94
C THR A 500 -20.46 3.87 30.46
N ARG A 501 -19.67 2.82 30.73
CA ARG A 501 -20.13 1.46 31.09
C ARG A 501 -20.94 0.76 30.01
N LEU A 502 -20.90 1.26 28.77
CA LEU A 502 -21.52 0.61 27.61
C LEU A 502 -20.64 -0.59 27.18
N ASP A 503 -21.25 -1.77 27.05
CA ASP A 503 -20.56 -2.99 26.63
C ASP A 503 -20.45 -3.07 25.10
N TYR A 504 -19.85 -2.05 24.47
CA TYR A 504 -19.77 -2.00 23.02
C TYR A 504 -18.66 -2.89 22.46
N TYR A 505 -18.97 -3.54 21.34
CA TYR A 505 -18.02 -4.22 20.46
C TYR A 505 -18.24 -3.69 19.03
N PRO A 506 -17.62 -2.55 18.67
CA PRO A 506 -17.90 -1.87 17.41
C PRO A 506 -17.28 -2.64 16.23
N LEU A 507 -18.11 -3.14 15.30
CA LEU A 507 -17.67 -3.75 14.06
C LEU A 507 -18.36 -3.08 12.85
N PRO A 508 -17.65 -2.84 11.74
CA PRO A 508 -18.26 -2.21 10.56
C PRO A 508 -19.20 -3.15 9.80
N GLN A 509 -19.06 -4.47 10.01
CA GLN A 509 -19.88 -5.52 9.42
C GLN A 509 -19.77 -6.78 10.28
N ILE A 510 -20.55 -7.81 9.98
CA ILE A 510 -20.43 -9.12 10.63
C ILE A 510 -19.02 -9.69 10.36
N GLY A 511 -18.42 -10.21 11.43
CA GLY A 511 -17.14 -10.91 11.40
C GLY A 511 -16.01 -10.13 12.07
N GLU A 512 -15.24 -10.83 12.89
CA GLU A 512 -14.04 -10.35 13.56
C GLU A 512 -12.85 -11.28 13.26
N ARG A 513 -11.66 -10.70 13.13
CA ARG A 513 -10.41 -11.43 12.88
C ARG A 513 -9.54 -11.59 14.12
N PHE A 514 -9.59 -10.61 15.02
CA PHE A 514 -8.75 -10.55 16.22
C PHE A 514 -9.38 -9.58 17.22
N PRO A 515 -9.33 -9.82 18.54
CA PRO A 515 -8.76 -10.98 19.23
C PRO A 515 -9.67 -12.21 19.24
N VAL A 516 -10.91 -12.09 18.73
CA VAL A 516 -11.85 -13.21 18.58
C VAL A 516 -12.00 -13.48 17.09
N ASN A 517 -11.33 -14.49 16.56
CA ASN A 517 -11.44 -14.86 15.16
C ASN A 517 -12.76 -15.60 14.91
N ASP A 518 -13.83 -14.83 14.75
CA ASP A 518 -15.18 -15.34 14.52
C ASP A 518 -15.80 -14.62 13.31
N PRO A 519 -15.93 -15.30 12.16
CA PRO A 519 -16.51 -14.71 10.96
C PRO A 519 -18.01 -14.42 11.08
N LYS A 520 -18.67 -14.85 12.15
CA LYS A 520 -20.10 -14.67 12.41
C LYS A 520 -20.39 -13.66 13.54
N MET A 521 -19.36 -13.08 14.15
CA MET A 521 -19.53 -12.14 15.26
C MET A 521 -20.29 -10.88 14.80
N ALA A 522 -21.43 -10.60 15.42
CA ALA A 522 -22.21 -9.40 15.14
C ALA A 522 -21.67 -8.18 15.90
N PRO A 523 -21.79 -6.96 15.35
CA PRO A 523 -21.51 -5.74 16.11
C PRO A 523 -22.43 -5.64 17.33
N ARG A 524 -21.89 -5.12 18.44
CA ARG A 524 -22.67 -4.86 19.67
C ARG A 524 -22.59 -3.37 20.00
N LEU A 525 -23.70 -2.65 19.79
CA LEU A 525 -23.79 -1.19 19.97
C LEU A 525 -25.06 -0.76 20.73
N GLU A 526 -25.72 -1.70 21.41
CA GLU A 526 -26.87 -1.40 22.27
C GLU A 526 -26.49 -1.43 23.76
N PRO A 527 -27.12 -0.60 24.60
CA PRO A 527 -28.15 0.39 24.27
C PRO A 527 -27.55 1.63 23.57
N LEU A 528 -28.32 2.35 22.76
CA LEU A 528 -27.92 3.64 22.17
C LEU A 528 -28.25 4.79 23.12
N PRO A 529 -27.26 5.56 23.61
CA PRO A 529 -27.48 6.77 24.41
C PRO A 529 -28.28 7.82 23.64
N ALA A 530 -28.94 8.71 24.37
CA ALA A 530 -29.69 9.82 23.78
C ALA A 530 -28.79 10.91 23.20
N ASP A 531 -27.53 11.01 23.65
CA ASP A 531 -26.58 12.02 23.23
C ASP A 531 -25.38 11.42 22.47
N SER A 532 -24.93 12.15 21.44
CA SER A 532 -23.84 11.73 20.56
C SER A 532 -22.49 11.68 21.25
N VAL A 533 -22.28 12.43 22.35
CA VAL A 533 -21.00 12.47 23.09
C VAL A 533 -20.80 11.15 23.83
N THR A 534 -21.79 10.70 24.60
CA THR A 534 -21.78 9.42 25.30
C THR A 534 -21.69 8.26 24.30
N PHE A 535 -22.44 8.32 23.20
CA PHE A 535 -22.36 7.28 22.16
C PHE A 535 -20.95 7.20 21.54
N PHE A 536 -20.38 8.35 21.17
CA PHE A 536 -19.02 8.41 20.62
C PHE A 536 -17.98 7.89 21.63
N GLN A 537 -18.06 8.32 22.89
CA GLN A 537 -17.16 7.85 23.94
C GLN A 537 -17.26 6.33 24.15
N GLY A 538 -18.47 5.78 24.21
CA GLY A 538 -18.69 4.34 24.33
C GLY A 538 -18.08 3.55 23.18
N MET A 539 -18.12 4.08 21.95
CA MET A 539 -17.44 3.44 20.80
C MET A 539 -15.92 3.45 20.97
N LEU A 540 -15.34 4.57 21.43
CA LEU A 540 -13.89 4.70 21.67
C LEU A 540 -13.41 3.77 22.80
N GLU A 541 -14.20 3.66 23.88
CA GLU A 541 -14.01 2.72 24.98
C GLU A 541 -14.08 1.27 24.48
N GLY A 542 -15.10 0.91 23.69
CA GLY A 542 -15.25 -0.42 23.10
C GLY A 542 -14.04 -0.84 22.26
N ILE A 543 -13.55 0.04 21.37
CA ILE A 543 -12.34 -0.23 20.57
C ILE A 543 -11.09 -0.37 21.47
N ALA A 544 -10.97 0.46 22.52
CA ALA A 544 -9.87 0.35 23.48
C ALA A 544 -9.93 -0.95 24.32
N HIS A 545 -11.11 -1.46 24.64
CA HIS A 545 -11.27 -2.77 25.28
C HIS A 545 -10.87 -3.93 24.35
N ILE A 546 -11.19 -3.83 23.05
CA ILE A 546 -10.74 -4.79 22.03
C ILE A 546 -9.20 -4.79 21.96
N GLU A 547 -8.58 -3.62 21.97
CA GLU A 547 -7.12 -3.48 22.01
C GLU A 547 -6.52 -4.14 23.26
N ALA A 548 -7.04 -3.83 24.45
CA ALA A 548 -6.56 -4.42 25.70
C ALA A 548 -6.67 -5.94 25.70
N LYS A 549 -7.80 -6.48 25.25
CA LYS A 549 -8.01 -7.92 25.08
C LYS A 549 -7.02 -8.52 24.08
N GLY A 550 -6.69 -7.79 23.01
CA GLY A 550 -5.65 -8.17 22.06
C GLY A 550 -4.28 -8.35 22.69
N TYR A 551 -3.82 -7.37 23.47
CA TYR A 551 -2.53 -7.49 24.16
C TYR A 551 -2.52 -8.56 25.25
N GLN A 552 -3.63 -8.73 25.98
CA GLN A 552 -3.79 -9.82 26.94
C GLN A 552 -3.70 -11.19 26.26
N LEU A 553 -4.35 -11.36 25.11
CA LEU A 553 -4.27 -12.59 24.33
C LEU A 553 -2.84 -12.85 23.85
N LEU A 554 -2.12 -11.84 23.35
CA LEU A 554 -0.71 -12.00 22.96
C LEU A 554 0.16 -12.46 24.15
N ALA A 555 -0.06 -11.91 25.33
CA ALA A 555 0.64 -12.33 26.54
C ALA A 555 0.31 -13.79 26.94
N GLN A 556 -0.97 -14.18 26.86
CA GLN A 556 -1.40 -15.57 27.10
C GLN A 556 -0.78 -16.56 26.09
N LEU A 557 -0.53 -16.12 24.87
CA LEU A 557 0.12 -16.89 23.82
C LEU A 557 1.66 -16.87 23.91
N GLY A 558 2.23 -16.28 24.96
CA GLY A 558 3.67 -16.33 25.24
C GLY A 558 4.46 -15.07 24.88
N ALA A 559 3.81 -13.97 24.46
CA ALA A 559 4.48 -12.68 24.34
C ALA A 559 4.74 -12.05 25.72
N PRO A 560 5.68 -11.10 25.85
CA PRO A 560 5.87 -10.33 27.07
C PRO A 560 4.62 -9.53 27.47
N ALA A 561 4.52 -9.17 28.75
CA ALA A 561 3.52 -8.22 29.20
C ALA A 561 3.71 -6.86 28.52
N LEU A 562 2.61 -6.18 28.22
CA LEU A 562 2.62 -4.85 27.65
C LEU A 562 3.21 -3.84 28.64
N THR A 563 4.13 -2.99 28.20
CA THR A 563 4.77 -1.95 29.02
C THR A 563 4.54 -0.54 28.52
N GLN A 564 4.30 -0.37 27.21
CA GLN A 564 4.09 0.93 26.58
C GLN A 564 3.46 0.75 25.19
N VAL A 565 2.61 1.69 24.77
CA VAL A 565 2.04 1.71 23.42
C VAL A 565 2.39 3.00 22.69
N LEU A 566 2.94 2.86 21.48
CA LEU A 566 3.08 3.94 20.51
C LEU A 566 1.94 3.85 19.50
N THR A 567 1.31 4.97 19.19
CA THR A 567 0.07 5.02 18.42
C THR A 567 0.30 5.72 17.08
N THR A 568 -0.20 5.10 16.01
CA THR A 568 -0.21 5.65 14.64
C THR A 568 -1.63 5.63 14.07
N GLY A 569 -1.80 6.14 12.84
CA GLY A 569 -3.09 6.15 12.14
C GLY A 569 -3.96 7.37 12.47
N GLY A 570 -5.07 7.52 11.73
CA GLY A 570 -5.95 8.70 11.84
C GLY A 570 -6.55 8.88 13.23
N GLY A 571 -6.77 7.80 13.98
CA GLY A 571 -7.27 7.86 15.35
C GLY A 571 -6.26 8.43 16.36
N SER A 572 -4.96 8.41 16.05
CA SER A 572 -3.88 8.83 16.96
C SER A 572 -3.86 10.31 17.30
N VAL A 573 -4.63 11.14 16.57
CA VAL A 573 -4.73 12.58 16.78
C VAL A 573 -5.82 12.97 17.78
N ASN A 574 -6.61 12.02 18.27
CA ASN A 574 -7.67 12.27 19.25
C ASN A 574 -7.10 12.18 20.69
N PRO A 575 -6.90 13.31 21.40
CA PRO A 575 -6.30 13.30 22.73
C PRO A 575 -7.18 12.62 23.79
N ALA A 576 -8.51 12.74 23.71
CA ALA A 576 -9.41 12.06 24.63
C ALA A 576 -9.36 10.54 24.44
N TRP A 577 -9.29 10.07 23.19
CA TRP A 577 -9.15 8.64 22.90
C TRP A 577 -7.80 8.10 23.36
N LEU A 578 -6.72 8.86 23.19
CA LEU A 578 -5.41 8.52 23.73
C LEU A 578 -5.48 8.28 25.24
N ARG A 579 -6.18 9.18 25.96
CA ARG A 579 -6.37 9.08 27.41
C ARG A 579 -7.25 7.91 27.83
N ILE A 580 -8.36 7.66 27.13
CA ILE A 580 -9.22 6.47 27.34
C ILE A 580 -8.40 5.18 27.22
N ARG A 581 -7.59 5.08 26.16
CA ARG A 581 -6.73 3.92 25.91
C ARG A 581 -5.68 3.75 26.98
N GLU A 582 -4.99 4.81 27.38
CA GLU A 582 -4.01 4.77 28.47
C GLU A 582 -4.62 4.20 29.76
N ARG A 583 -5.84 4.64 30.13
CA ARG A 583 -6.53 4.14 31.32
C ARG A 583 -6.98 2.68 31.20
N ILE A 584 -7.49 2.27 30.05
CA ILE A 584 -7.96 0.89 29.82
C ILE A 584 -6.78 -0.09 29.72
N LEU A 585 -5.69 0.31 29.07
CA LEU A 585 -4.49 -0.52 28.88
C LEU A 585 -3.63 -0.58 30.15
N GLY A 586 -3.70 0.45 31.00
CA GLY A 586 -2.90 0.54 32.22
C GLY A 586 -1.41 0.81 31.97
N VAL A 587 -1.05 1.24 30.75
CA VAL A 587 0.31 1.61 30.35
C VAL A 587 0.31 2.92 29.60
N GLU A 588 1.45 3.60 29.63
CA GLU A 588 1.64 4.85 28.89
C GLU A 588 1.36 4.65 27.40
N THR A 589 0.49 5.52 26.86
CA THR A 589 0.12 5.52 25.44
C THR A 589 0.53 6.85 24.81
N LYS A 590 1.40 6.83 23.80
CA LYS A 590 1.92 8.02 23.13
C LYS A 590 1.67 8.01 21.64
N THR A 591 1.51 9.17 21.03
CA THR A 591 1.52 9.30 19.57
C THR A 591 2.94 9.16 19.05
N ALA A 592 3.12 8.38 17.98
CA ALA A 592 4.41 8.24 17.31
C ALA A 592 4.90 9.57 16.73
N ARG A 593 6.22 9.83 16.80
CA ARG A 593 6.82 11.07 16.27
C ARG A 593 6.71 11.15 14.75
N VAL A 594 6.90 10.03 14.05
CA VAL A 594 6.79 9.93 12.59
C VAL A 594 6.07 8.64 12.24
N GLY A 595 4.93 8.74 11.55
CA GLY A 595 4.09 7.59 11.19
C GLY A 595 4.29 7.06 9.76
N MET A 596 5.31 7.53 9.03
CA MET A 596 5.52 7.18 7.62
C MET A 596 6.32 5.89 7.47
N ALA A 597 5.80 4.90 6.74
CA ALA A 597 6.52 3.65 6.46
C ALA A 597 7.88 3.91 5.77
N ALA A 598 7.91 4.82 4.78
CA ALA A 598 9.16 5.23 4.11
C ALA A 598 10.24 5.69 5.10
N TYR A 599 9.86 6.35 6.20
CA TYR A 599 10.81 6.76 7.24
C TYR A 599 11.35 5.56 8.02
N GLY A 600 10.50 4.60 8.39
CA GLY A 600 10.96 3.34 9.02
C GLY A 600 11.90 2.54 8.10
N THR A 601 11.63 2.54 6.80
CA THR A 601 12.51 1.93 5.79
C THR A 601 13.83 2.69 5.63
N ALA A 602 13.82 4.01 5.80
CA ALA A 602 15.05 4.81 5.83
C ALA A 602 15.89 4.52 7.08
N LEU A 603 15.26 4.32 8.24
CA LEU A 603 15.94 3.87 9.46
C LEU A 603 16.57 2.48 9.30
N LEU A 604 15.90 1.59 8.55
CA LEU A 604 16.45 0.29 8.17
C LEU A 604 17.71 0.45 7.31
N ALA A 605 17.65 1.28 6.26
CA ALA A 605 18.80 1.60 5.41
C ALA A 605 19.97 2.24 6.19
N ALA A 606 19.67 3.05 7.21
CA ALA A 606 20.67 3.66 8.10
C ALA A 606 21.32 2.67 9.08
N GLY A 607 20.80 1.43 9.18
CA GLY A 607 21.26 0.43 10.14
C GLY A 607 20.87 0.73 11.60
N VAL A 608 19.94 1.67 11.82
CA VAL A 608 19.43 2.01 13.17
C VAL A 608 18.69 0.79 13.75
N VAL A 609 17.96 0.08 12.91
CA VAL A 609 17.21 -1.13 13.26
C VAL A 609 18.15 -2.25 13.68
N ALA A 610 19.23 -2.49 12.92
CA ALA A 610 20.21 -3.50 13.30
C ALA A 610 20.79 -3.22 14.70
N LYS A 611 21.08 -1.95 15.04
CA LYS A 611 21.56 -1.58 16.39
C LYS A 611 20.51 -1.78 17.48
N ALA A 612 19.24 -1.48 17.20
CA ALA A 612 18.17 -1.59 18.19
C ALA A 612 17.72 -3.05 18.43
N PHE A 613 17.76 -3.88 17.39
CA PHE A 613 17.24 -5.25 17.40
C PHE A 613 18.33 -6.33 17.38
N ALA A 614 19.61 -5.97 17.26
CA ALA A 614 20.74 -6.85 17.53
C ALA A 614 21.38 -6.42 18.86
N THR A 615 21.29 -7.24 19.90
CA THR A 615 22.23 -7.09 21.02
C THR A 615 23.01 -8.39 21.16
N HIS A 616 24.26 -8.30 20.70
CA HIS A 616 25.44 -9.05 21.08
C HIS A 616 25.23 -10.34 21.89
N GLU A 617 25.53 -11.49 21.26
CA GLU A 617 26.25 -12.53 21.96
C GLU A 617 27.60 -11.93 22.39
N ARG A 618 27.72 -11.53 23.66
CA ARG A 618 29.02 -11.62 24.30
C ARG A 618 29.27 -13.12 24.45
N THR A 619 29.96 -13.70 23.47
CA THR A 619 30.70 -14.93 23.71
C THR A 619 31.73 -14.60 24.79
N GLY A 620 31.35 -14.85 26.03
CA GLY A 620 32.26 -14.85 27.15
C GLY A 620 33.26 -15.97 26.93
N THR A 621 34.41 -15.64 26.35
CA THR A 621 35.64 -16.37 26.63
C THR A 621 36.05 -15.98 28.05
N GLY A 622 35.44 -16.67 29.03
CA GLY A 622 35.98 -16.75 30.38
C GLY A 622 37.31 -17.51 30.31
N GLY A 623 38.32 -16.94 30.95
CA GLY A 623 39.69 -17.46 31.00
C GLY A 623 39.87 -18.74 31.80
#